data_AF-A0A1G1V6R2-F1
#
_entry.id   AF-A0A1G1V6R2-F1
#
_cell.length_a   1.000
_cell.length_b   1.000
_cell.length_c   1.000
_cell.angle_alpha   90.00
_cell.angle_beta   90.00
_cell.angle_gamma   90.00
#
_symmetry.space_group_name_H-M   'P 1'
#
loop_
_entity.id
_entity.type
_entity.pdbx_description
1 polymer ?
#
loop_
_entity_poly.entity_id
_entity_poly.type
_entity_poly.pdbx_seq_one_letter_code
_entity_poly.pdbx_strand_id
1 'polypeptide(L)'
;MPELPEVETIRLGLEEHIVGKKIVSVEVRLKKIISGDIAKITGAKFKKIRRFGKALSLDLDNNYSIAIHVKMTGQLIWESDEIKVSRVSKVLVGELPNKFTHVIFKLKNQNLKGKTENSFLFYNDIRQFGWIKILSTSDVEKLPFVSELGPEPSVGDRVRDRVRDRETLTLKKFQQILKNKSTKIKVLLMDQKRIGGVGNIYANDALFLAGIDPRRQAKSLSTNETRRLYQSIEEVLKQGLKYGGSSEFTYVNALGETGEYQKHFLVYGFYKKPCSRCGGKVLTIKLGGRGTFFCPHCQN
;
A
#
# COMPACT_ATOMS: atom_id res chain seq x y z
N MET A 1 1.01 -1.62 -8.81
CA MET A 1 1.28 -0.59 -7.78
C MET A 1 0.77 -1.15 -6.49
N PRO A 2 1.60 -1.22 -5.43
CA PRO A 2 1.15 -1.53 -4.09
C PRO A 2 -0.11 -0.76 -3.72
N GLU A 3 -1.11 -1.48 -3.24
CA GLU A 3 -2.38 -0.92 -2.78
C GLU A 3 -2.37 -0.88 -1.24
N LEU A 4 -3.52 -0.69 -0.59
CA LEU A 4 -3.58 -0.55 0.86
C LEU A 4 -2.89 -1.73 1.59
N PRO A 5 -3.19 -3.01 1.28
CA PRO A 5 -2.64 -4.12 2.04
C PRO A 5 -1.13 -4.22 1.94
N GLU A 6 -0.56 -4.05 0.75
CA GLU A 6 0.89 -4.07 0.54
C GLU A 6 1.61 -2.98 1.34
N VAL A 7 1.05 -1.77 1.35
CA VAL A 7 1.64 -0.62 2.06
C VAL A 7 1.50 -0.80 3.56
N GLU A 8 0.40 -1.39 4.05
CA GLU A 8 0.24 -1.74 5.46
C GLU A 8 1.21 -2.85 5.89
N THR A 9 1.43 -3.87 5.06
CA THR A 9 2.45 -4.91 5.32
C THR A 9 3.85 -4.28 5.42
N ILE A 10 4.20 -3.33 4.55
CA ILE A 10 5.47 -2.58 4.68
C ILE A 10 5.48 -1.77 5.97
N ARG A 11 4.40 -1.05 6.30
CA ARG A 11 4.29 -0.23 7.52
C ARG A 11 4.58 -1.06 8.78
N LEU A 12 3.91 -2.21 8.91
CA LEU A 12 4.06 -3.14 10.04
C LEU A 12 5.50 -3.65 10.15
N GLY A 13 6.07 -4.12 9.05
CA GLY A 13 7.44 -4.63 9.04
C GLY A 13 8.47 -3.54 9.38
N LEU A 14 8.30 -2.32 8.87
CA LEU A 14 9.16 -1.20 9.25
C LEU A 14 8.98 -0.81 10.71
N GLU A 15 7.74 -0.73 11.21
CA GLU A 15 7.46 -0.41 12.60
C GLU A 15 8.17 -1.36 13.57
N GLU A 16 8.17 -2.66 13.27
CA GLU A 16 8.87 -3.67 14.06
C GLU A 16 10.40 -3.51 14.02
N HIS A 17 10.97 -3.18 12.86
CA HIS A 17 12.42 -3.30 12.66
C HIS A 17 13.20 -1.98 12.71
N ILE A 18 12.58 -0.82 12.53
CA ILE A 18 13.31 0.46 12.45
C ILE A 18 12.97 1.47 13.55
N VAL A 19 11.83 1.34 14.23
CA VAL A 19 11.47 2.25 15.32
C VAL A 19 12.52 2.17 16.44
N GLY A 20 12.92 3.33 16.96
CA GLY A 20 14.00 3.47 17.93
C GLY A 20 15.41 3.59 17.33
N LYS A 21 15.60 3.21 16.05
CA LYS A 21 16.91 3.31 15.38
C LYS A 21 17.21 4.74 14.95
N LYS A 22 18.49 5.12 15.07
CA LYS A 22 19.02 6.43 14.67
C LYS A 22 19.48 6.43 13.22
N ILE A 23 19.14 7.47 12.46
CA ILE A 23 19.68 7.69 11.10
C ILE A 23 21.11 8.21 11.26
N VAL A 24 22.10 7.44 10.83
CA VAL A 24 23.53 7.81 10.91
C VAL A 24 23.94 8.61 9.68
N SER A 25 23.53 8.15 8.50
CA SER A 25 23.81 8.82 7.24
C SER A 25 22.77 8.44 6.20
N VAL A 26 22.65 9.27 5.16
CA VAL A 26 21.78 9.02 4.02
C VAL A 26 22.60 9.17 2.74
N GLU A 27 22.71 8.10 1.96
CA GLU A 27 23.32 8.13 0.64
C GLU A 27 22.22 8.32 -0.41
N VAL A 28 22.38 9.31 -1.29
CA VAL A 28 21.44 9.59 -2.38
C VAL A 28 22.14 9.37 -3.71
N ARG A 29 21.79 8.28 -4.39
CA ARG A 29 22.31 7.93 -5.72
C ARG A 29 21.54 8.63 -6.85
N LEU A 30 20.26 8.96 -6.61
CA LEU A 30 19.42 9.65 -7.58
C LEU A 30 18.64 10.81 -6.94
N LYS A 31 19.15 12.04 -7.12
CA LYS A 31 18.62 13.25 -6.48
C LYS A 31 17.12 13.49 -6.73
N LYS A 32 16.60 13.23 -7.94
CA LYS A 32 15.19 13.50 -8.27
C LYS A 32 14.16 12.70 -7.45
N ILE A 33 14.57 11.60 -6.81
CA ILE A 33 13.69 10.75 -6.00
C ILE A 33 13.40 11.37 -4.64
N ILE A 34 14.32 12.18 -4.11
CA ILE A 34 14.26 12.71 -2.75
C ILE A 34 14.33 14.23 -2.74
N SER A 35 13.45 14.87 -1.99
CA SER A 35 13.44 16.32 -1.80
C SER A 35 13.39 16.71 -0.32
N GLY A 36 13.96 17.85 0.03
CA GLY A 36 14.07 18.35 1.40
C GLY A 36 15.49 18.20 1.96
N ASP A 37 15.69 18.63 3.20
CA ASP A 37 17.02 18.75 3.81
C ASP A 37 17.38 17.49 4.63
N ILE A 38 18.34 16.71 4.12
CA ILE A 38 18.87 15.49 4.76
C ILE A 38 19.53 15.80 6.11
N ALA A 39 20.11 16.99 6.28
CA ALA A 39 20.72 17.38 7.55
C ALA A 39 19.69 17.43 8.68
N LYS A 40 18.41 17.69 8.38
CA LYS A 40 17.32 17.73 9.38
C LYS A 40 16.94 16.36 9.93
N ILE A 41 17.23 15.28 9.20
CA ILE A 41 16.89 13.91 9.63
C ILE A 41 18.10 13.13 10.13
N THR A 42 19.30 13.58 9.77
CA THR A 42 20.54 12.94 10.20
C THR A 42 20.70 13.09 11.70
N GLY A 43 20.89 11.97 12.39
CA GLY A 43 20.99 11.91 13.83
C GLY A 43 19.66 11.78 14.59
N ALA A 44 18.52 11.91 13.91
CA ALA A 44 17.21 11.67 14.52
C ALA A 44 16.90 10.17 14.62
N LYS A 45 15.98 9.80 15.51
CA LYS A 45 15.49 8.43 15.66
C LYS A 45 14.09 8.28 15.08
N PHE A 46 13.80 7.12 14.49
CA PHE A 46 12.42 6.78 14.11
C PHE A 46 11.56 6.62 15.35
N LYS A 47 10.43 7.34 15.40
CA LYS A 47 9.49 7.34 16.52
C LYS A 47 8.24 6.53 16.22
N LYS A 48 7.68 6.66 15.02
CA LYS A 48 6.41 6.04 14.61
C LYS A 48 6.36 5.90 13.09
N ILE A 49 5.74 4.83 12.58
CA ILE A 49 5.46 4.67 11.16
C ILE A 49 3.96 4.78 10.90
N ARG A 50 3.56 5.82 10.17
CA ARG A 50 2.17 6.10 9.77
C ARG A 50 1.93 5.70 8.31
N ARG A 51 0.67 5.46 7.95
CA ARG A 51 0.23 5.19 6.57
C ARG A 51 -0.94 6.09 6.20
N PHE A 52 -0.88 6.60 4.97
CA PHE A 52 -1.92 7.42 4.34
C PHE A 52 -2.24 6.84 2.96
N GLY A 53 -3.31 6.08 2.83
CA GLY A 53 -3.68 5.37 1.61
C GLY A 53 -2.56 4.43 1.20
N LYS A 54 -1.85 4.84 0.15
CA LYS A 54 -0.76 4.09 -0.50
C LYS A 54 0.60 4.75 -0.30
N ALA A 55 0.73 5.55 0.75
CA ALA A 55 1.95 6.25 1.14
C ALA A 55 2.23 6.04 2.63
N LEU A 56 3.49 6.24 3.02
CA LEU A 56 4.01 6.08 4.37
C LEU A 56 4.55 7.42 4.88
N SER A 57 4.53 7.62 6.19
CA SER A 57 5.31 8.64 6.88
C SER A 57 6.13 7.98 7.97
N LEU A 58 7.45 8.07 7.87
CA LEU A 58 8.36 7.64 8.92
C LEU A 58 8.66 8.87 9.79
N ASP A 59 7.95 8.98 10.91
CA ASP A 59 8.05 10.12 11.81
C ASP A 59 9.28 9.98 12.71
N LEU A 60 10.00 11.08 12.89
CA LEU A 60 11.21 11.14 13.70
C LEU A 60 10.96 11.80 15.06
N ASP A 61 11.90 11.64 15.99
CA ASP A 61 11.85 12.21 17.33
C ASP A 61 12.15 13.72 17.41
N ASN A 62 12.41 14.37 16.27
CA ASN A 62 12.81 15.78 16.19
C ASN A 62 11.85 16.67 15.37
N ASN A 63 10.57 16.29 15.28
CA ASN A 63 9.52 17.00 14.52
C ASN A 63 9.69 17.04 13.00
N TYR A 64 10.56 16.19 12.45
CA TYR A 64 10.63 15.91 11.01
C TYR A 64 10.05 14.54 10.70
N SER A 65 9.64 14.37 9.45
CA SER A 65 9.14 13.11 8.92
C SER A 65 9.68 12.87 7.51
N ILE A 66 9.81 11.59 7.17
CA ILE A 66 10.15 11.13 5.83
C ILE A 66 8.86 10.59 5.21
N ALA A 67 8.22 11.34 4.33
CA ALA A 67 7.05 10.89 3.59
C ALA A 67 7.47 10.14 2.32
N ILE A 68 6.92 8.94 2.10
CA ILE A 68 7.32 8.07 0.98
C ILE A 68 6.08 7.55 0.26
N HIS A 69 6.14 7.55 -1.07
CA HIS A 69 5.15 6.86 -1.89
C HIS A 69 5.86 5.96 -2.91
N VAL A 70 5.67 4.64 -2.78
CA VAL A 70 6.37 3.61 -3.58
C VAL A 70 5.87 3.46 -5.02
N LYS A 71 4.67 3.97 -5.34
CA LYS A 71 4.10 4.00 -6.70
C LYS A 71 4.05 2.61 -7.34
N MET A 72 4.66 2.38 -8.50
CA MET A 72 4.45 1.14 -9.25
C MET A 72 5.46 0.06 -8.86
N THR A 73 6.74 0.45 -8.77
CA THR A 73 7.89 -0.46 -8.66
C THR A 73 8.82 -0.11 -7.50
N GLY A 74 8.43 0.83 -6.64
CA GLY A 74 9.17 1.19 -5.45
C GLY A 74 9.17 0.04 -4.43
N GLN A 75 10.32 -0.19 -3.80
CA GLN A 75 10.51 -1.12 -2.71
C GLN A 75 11.17 -0.38 -1.55
N LEU A 76 10.76 -0.71 -0.32
CA LEU A 76 11.40 -0.27 0.92
C LEU A 76 11.84 -1.53 1.66
N ILE A 77 13.14 -1.76 1.73
CA ILE A 77 13.70 -3.01 2.27
C ILE A 77 14.67 -2.68 3.39
N TRP A 78 14.46 -3.28 4.55
CA TRP A 78 15.34 -3.19 5.70
C TRP A 78 16.19 -4.47 5.83
N GLU A 79 17.46 -4.30 6.17
CA GLU A 79 18.43 -5.38 6.37
C GLU A 79 19.39 -5.03 7.51
N SER A 80 19.88 -6.02 8.27
CA SER A 80 20.90 -5.81 9.30
C SER A 80 22.02 -6.84 9.28
N ASP A 81 23.15 -6.49 9.90
CA ASP A 81 24.32 -7.37 9.98
C ASP A 81 24.03 -8.69 10.73
N GLU A 82 23.12 -8.67 11.72
CA GLU A 82 22.74 -9.86 12.50
C GLU A 82 21.69 -10.71 11.78
N ILE A 83 20.77 -10.07 11.05
CA ILE A 83 19.82 -10.73 10.17
C ILE A 83 20.38 -10.66 8.75
N LYS A 84 21.39 -11.48 8.43
CA LYS A 84 21.75 -11.74 7.03
C LYS A 84 20.52 -12.32 6.36
N VAL A 85 19.79 -11.50 5.61
CA VAL A 85 18.44 -11.81 5.16
C VAL A 85 18.52 -12.91 4.09
N SER A 86 18.51 -14.17 4.51
CA SER A 86 18.31 -15.34 3.65
C SER A 86 16.91 -15.37 3.00
N ARG A 87 16.11 -14.33 3.22
CA ARG A 87 14.70 -14.22 2.84
C ARG A 87 14.39 -13.17 1.78
N VAL A 88 15.38 -12.36 1.36
CA VAL A 88 15.16 -11.41 0.26
C VAL A 88 14.90 -12.20 -1.02
N SER A 89 13.83 -11.86 -1.73
CA SER A 89 13.53 -12.46 -3.02
C SER A 89 14.67 -12.22 -4.01
N LYS A 90 15.48 -13.24 -4.27
CA LYS A 90 16.55 -13.20 -5.27
C LYS A 90 16.02 -12.84 -6.66
N VAL A 91 14.78 -13.22 -6.96
CA VAL A 91 14.12 -12.99 -8.26
C VAL A 91 13.65 -11.54 -8.40
N LEU A 92 13.03 -10.96 -7.36
CA LEU A 92 12.41 -9.64 -7.45
C LEU A 92 13.32 -8.48 -6.98
N VAL A 93 14.35 -8.78 -6.20
CA VAL A 93 15.24 -7.78 -5.59
C VAL A 93 16.69 -8.01 -6.01
N GLY A 94 17.16 -9.24 -5.95
CA GLY A 94 18.58 -9.56 -6.10
C GLY A 94 19.39 -9.16 -4.88
N GLU A 95 20.65 -8.75 -5.08
CA GLU A 95 21.55 -8.29 -4.02
C GLU A 95 21.31 -6.82 -3.69
N LEU A 96 21.48 -6.43 -2.43
CA LEU A 96 21.36 -5.04 -1.99
C LEU A 96 22.74 -4.48 -1.59
N PRO A 97 23.04 -3.21 -1.91
CA PRO A 97 22.28 -2.34 -2.82
C PRO A 97 22.41 -2.80 -4.28
N ASN A 98 21.34 -2.68 -5.08
CA ASN A 98 21.34 -2.99 -6.51
C ASN A 98 21.39 -1.72 -7.39
N LYS A 99 21.42 -1.91 -8.71
CA LYS A 99 21.41 -0.84 -9.72
C LYS A 99 20.15 0.05 -9.69
N PHE A 100 19.09 -0.39 -9.02
CA PHE A 100 17.84 0.36 -8.84
C PHE A 100 17.71 0.97 -7.45
N THR A 101 18.69 0.80 -6.57
CA THR A 101 18.76 1.46 -5.26
C THR A 101 19.11 2.93 -5.45
N HIS A 102 18.21 3.82 -5.00
CA HIS A 102 18.33 5.27 -5.19
C HIS A 102 18.64 6.03 -3.92
N VAL A 103 18.18 5.53 -2.76
CA VAL A 103 18.43 6.12 -1.45
C VAL A 103 18.73 5.01 -0.44
N ILE A 104 19.76 5.21 0.38
CA ILE A 104 20.19 4.27 1.42
C ILE A 104 20.27 5.03 2.74
N PHE A 105 19.46 4.63 3.72
CA PHE A 105 19.56 5.13 5.08
C PHE A 105 20.40 4.16 5.90
N LYS A 106 21.57 4.60 6.39
CA LYS A 106 22.35 3.84 7.35
C LYS A 106 21.78 4.09 8.74
N LEU A 107 21.39 3.02 9.42
CA LEU A 107 20.74 3.05 10.72
C LEU A 107 21.63 2.39 11.77
N LYS A 108 21.55 2.91 13.00
CA LYS A 108 22.25 2.35 14.15
C LYS A 108 21.29 2.19 15.32
N ASN A 109 21.39 1.04 16.00
CA ASN A 109 20.74 0.82 17.28
C ASN A 109 21.79 0.62 18.39
N GLN A 110 21.48 1.07 19.60
CA GLN A 110 22.14 0.61 20.81
C GLN A 110 21.24 -0.47 21.40
N ASN A 111 21.63 -1.75 21.28
CA ASN A 111 20.90 -2.79 21.99
C ASN A 111 21.26 -2.78 23.48
N LEU A 112 20.39 -3.36 24.31
CA LEU A 112 20.51 -3.39 25.77
C LEU A 112 21.81 -4.06 26.28
N LYS A 113 22.54 -4.76 25.39
CA LYS A 113 23.81 -5.42 25.67
C LYS A 113 25.04 -4.60 25.25
N GLY A 114 24.87 -3.33 24.86
CA GLY A 114 25.96 -2.45 24.45
C GLY A 114 26.56 -2.76 23.07
N LYS A 115 26.01 -3.73 22.33
CA LYS A 115 26.46 -4.09 20.99
C LYS A 115 25.82 -3.12 19.99
N THR A 116 26.66 -2.52 19.15
CA THR A 116 26.17 -1.69 18.04
C THR A 116 25.76 -2.60 16.90
N GLU A 117 24.50 -2.55 16.51
CA GLU A 117 24.00 -3.20 15.29
C GLU A 117 23.87 -2.15 14.19
N ASN A 118 24.54 -2.36 13.05
CA ASN A 118 24.26 -1.61 11.85
C ASN A 118 23.09 -2.26 11.10
N SER A 119 22.23 -1.41 10.57
CA SER A 119 21.21 -1.85 9.63
C SER A 119 20.99 -0.78 8.57
N PHE A 120 20.36 -1.16 7.47
CA PHE A 120 20.15 -0.30 6.32
C PHE A 120 18.68 -0.33 5.94
N LEU A 121 18.16 0.81 5.49
CA LEU A 121 16.88 0.89 4.80
C LEU A 121 17.16 1.34 3.37
N PHE A 122 16.86 0.48 2.41
CA PHE A 122 17.05 0.71 0.99
C PHE A 122 15.74 1.13 0.34
N TYR A 123 15.80 2.18 -0.48
CA TYR A 123 14.72 2.53 -1.40
C TYR A 123 15.14 2.19 -2.83
N ASN A 124 14.47 1.19 -3.42
CA ASN A 124 14.66 0.81 -4.82
C ASN A 124 13.48 1.29 -5.65
N ASP A 125 13.68 1.72 -6.89
CA ASP A 125 12.57 1.94 -7.83
C ASP A 125 13.02 1.81 -9.30
N ILE A 126 12.56 0.77 -9.98
CA ILE A 126 12.91 0.50 -11.39
C ILE A 126 12.42 1.63 -12.31
N ARG A 127 11.19 2.10 -12.11
CA ARG A 127 10.55 3.12 -12.98
C ARG A 127 10.79 4.54 -12.51
N GLN A 128 11.35 4.72 -11.32
CA GLN A 128 11.68 6.04 -10.74
C GLN A 128 10.45 6.96 -10.66
N PHE A 129 9.29 6.38 -10.35
CA PHE A 129 8.02 7.11 -10.23
C PHE A 129 7.70 7.50 -8.80
N GLY A 130 8.17 6.69 -7.85
CA GLY A 130 8.01 6.99 -6.45
C GLY A 130 8.89 8.15 -6.00
N TRP A 131 8.60 8.64 -4.81
CA TRP A 131 9.25 9.83 -4.27
C TRP A 131 9.39 9.71 -2.76
N ILE A 132 10.36 10.45 -2.23
CA ILE A 132 10.67 10.65 -0.83
C ILE A 132 10.68 12.16 -0.56
N LYS A 133 9.99 12.59 0.49
CA LYS A 133 9.99 14.00 0.92
C LYS A 133 10.41 14.07 2.38
N ILE A 134 11.34 14.97 2.69
CA ILE A 134 11.70 15.35 4.05
C ILE A 134 11.01 16.68 4.34
N LEU A 135 10.23 16.72 5.42
CA LEU A 135 9.46 17.88 5.83
C LEU A 135 9.15 17.83 7.32
N SER A 136 8.59 18.91 7.86
CA SER A 136 8.09 18.90 9.24
C SER A 136 6.96 17.87 9.39
N THR A 137 6.84 17.25 10.55
CA THR A 137 5.82 16.22 10.82
C THR A 137 4.39 16.77 10.65
N SER A 138 4.17 18.05 10.97
CA SER A 138 2.88 18.73 10.81
C SER A 138 2.54 19.06 9.35
N ASP A 139 3.53 19.13 8.46
CA ASP A 139 3.30 19.39 7.03
C ASP A 139 2.95 18.12 6.23
N VAL A 140 3.15 16.93 6.79
CA VAL A 140 2.81 15.65 6.13
C VAL A 140 1.35 15.61 5.72
N GLU A 141 0.45 16.02 6.61
CA GLU A 141 -0.99 16.01 6.36
C GLU A 141 -1.44 17.09 5.37
N LYS A 142 -0.60 18.09 5.12
CA LYS A 142 -0.85 19.16 4.14
C LYS A 142 -0.47 18.75 2.71
N LEU A 143 0.32 17.68 2.55
CA LEU A 143 0.68 17.18 1.22
C LEU A 143 -0.59 16.87 0.43
N PRO A 144 -0.74 17.34 -0.83
CA PRO A 144 -1.99 17.18 -1.58
C PRO A 144 -2.53 15.74 -1.63
N PHE A 145 -1.65 14.74 -1.73
CA PHE A 145 -2.06 13.34 -1.75
C PHE A 145 -2.61 12.83 -0.40
N VAL A 146 -2.25 13.48 0.73
CA VAL A 146 -2.78 13.19 2.06
C VAL A 146 -4.01 14.04 2.31
N SER A 147 -3.91 15.36 2.09
CA SER A 147 -4.96 16.34 2.43
C SER A 147 -6.27 16.06 1.71
N GLU A 148 -6.20 15.60 0.45
CA GLU A 148 -7.36 15.26 -0.37
C GLU A 148 -7.82 13.80 -0.24
N LEU A 149 -7.14 12.98 0.57
CA LEU A 149 -7.43 11.55 0.68
C LEU A 149 -8.80 11.32 1.32
N GLY A 150 -9.62 10.50 0.68
CA GLY A 150 -10.90 10.05 1.23
C GLY A 150 -10.74 9.08 2.40
N PRO A 151 -11.83 8.72 3.07
CA PRO A 151 -11.81 7.75 4.17
C PRO A 151 -11.29 6.38 3.72
N GLU A 152 -10.64 5.66 4.63
CA GLU A 152 -10.00 4.38 4.35
C GLU A 152 -10.83 3.18 4.81
N PRO A 153 -11.01 2.13 3.99
CA PRO A 153 -11.61 0.87 4.41
C PRO A 153 -10.79 0.19 5.51
N SER A 154 -11.46 -0.70 6.26
CA SER A 154 -10.77 -1.42 7.30
C SER A 154 -10.01 -2.64 6.81
N VAL A 155 -8.73 -2.76 7.17
CA VAL A 155 -7.85 -3.85 6.70
C VAL A 155 -7.30 -4.75 7.81
N GLY A 156 -7.54 -4.42 9.09
CA GLY A 156 -7.09 -5.20 10.25
C GLY A 156 -8.07 -5.10 11.42
N ASP A 157 -7.66 -5.63 12.58
CA ASP A 157 -8.42 -5.48 13.83
C ASP A 157 -8.18 -4.10 14.44
N ARG A 158 -9.19 -3.61 15.19
CA ARG A 158 -9.24 -2.25 15.76
C ARG A 158 -7.99 -1.82 16.55
N VAL A 159 -7.13 -2.73 16.99
CA VAL A 159 -5.85 -2.42 17.66
C VAL A 159 -4.75 -2.06 16.65
N ARG A 160 -4.65 -2.78 15.52
CA ARG A 160 -3.77 -2.44 14.39
C ARG A 160 -4.27 -1.19 13.65
N ASP A 161 -5.57 -0.94 13.74
CA ASP A 161 -6.23 0.24 13.16
C ASP A 161 -6.16 1.50 14.03
N ARG A 162 -5.69 1.42 15.28
CA ARG A 162 -5.44 2.62 16.13
C ARG A 162 -4.28 3.46 15.62
N VAL A 163 -3.52 2.95 14.67
CA VAL A 163 -2.48 3.68 13.90
C VAL A 163 -3.03 4.14 12.55
N ARG A 164 -4.32 4.50 12.49
CA ARG A 164 -4.88 5.25 11.35
C ARG A 164 -4.89 6.72 11.71
N ASP A 165 -4.08 7.50 10.99
CA ASP A 165 -4.08 8.95 11.13
C ASP A 165 -5.14 9.61 10.21
N ARG A 166 -6.01 8.81 9.57
CA ARG A 166 -7.11 9.26 8.70
C ARG A 166 -8.46 8.63 9.05
N GLU A 167 -9.50 9.27 8.54
CA GLU A 167 -10.89 8.90 8.76
C GLU A 167 -11.20 7.47 8.26
N THR A 168 -11.85 6.65 9.09
CA THR A 168 -12.29 5.32 8.68
C THR A 168 -13.56 5.40 7.81
N LEU A 169 -13.57 4.64 6.72
CA LEU A 169 -14.73 4.43 5.86
C LEU A 169 -15.74 3.57 6.62
N THR A 170 -16.85 4.18 7.02
CA THR A 170 -17.99 3.46 7.59
C THR A 170 -19.01 3.15 6.50
N LEU A 171 -19.89 2.17 6.73
CA LEU A 171 -21.00 1.88 5.82
C LEU A 171 -21.84 3.14 5.51
N LYS A 172 -22.11 3.98 6.52
CA LYS A 172 -22.87 5.24 6.35
C LYS A 172 -22.16 6.20 5.40
N LYS A 173 -20.84 6.38 5.55
CA LYS A 173 -20.04 7.22 4.64
C LYS A 173 -19.97 6.63 3.24
N PHE A 174 -19.81 5.31 3.14
CA PHE A 174 -19.81 4.63 1.85
C PHE A 174 -21.13 4.86 1.10
N GLN A 175 -22.27 4.72 1.76
CA GLN A 175 -23.58 5.07 1.19
C GLN A 175 -23.65 6.53 0.71
N GLN A 176 -23.15 7.48 1.51
CA GLN A 176 -23.10 8.89 1.14
C GLN A 176 -22.20 9.16 -0.07
N ILE A 177 -21.05 8.47 -0.15
CA ILE A 177 -20.11 8.58 -1.27
C ILE A 177 -20.76 8.11 -2.57
N LEU A 178 -21.55 7.04 -2.54
CA LEU A 178 -22.22 6.50 -3.73
C LEU A 178 -23.46 7.32 -4.14
N LYS A 179 -24.12 7.97 -3.17
CA LYS A 179 -25.34 8.73 -3.40
C LYS A 179 -25.14 9.76 -4.50
N ASN A 180 -26.05 9.75 -5.48
CA ASN A 180 -26.07 10.67 -6.63
C ASN A 180 -24.81 10.64 -7.53
N LYS A 181 -23.95 9.60 -7.45
CA LYS A 181 -22.81 9.45 -8.34
C LYS A 181 -23.15 8.62 -9.58
N SER A 182 -23.17 9.25 -10.74
CA SER A 182 -23.33 8.56 -12.04
C SER A 182 -22.05 7.86 -12.51
N THR A 183 -20.92 8.07 -11.84
CA THR A 183 -19.64 7.39 -12.15
C THR A 183 -19.79 5.88 -12.03
N LYS A 184 -19.14 5.14 -12.93
CA LYS A 184 -19.08 3.67 -12.86
C LYS A 184 -18.47 3.22 -11.52
N ILE A 185 -19.07 2.23 -10.87
CA ILE A 185 -18.73 1.85 -9.49
C ILE A 185 -17.26 1.51 -9.34
N LYS A 186 -16.67 0.74 -10.27
CA LYS A 186 -15.23 0.41 -10.21
C LYS A 186 -14.35 1.65 -10.23
N VAL A 187 -14.68 2.62 -11.09
CA VAL A 187 -13.90 3.86 -11.22
C VAL A 187 -13.99 4.67 -9.92
N LEU A 188 -15.18 4.73 -9.31
CA LEU A 188 -15.37 5.40 -8.02
C LEU A 188 -14.60 4.71 -6.90
N LEU A 189 -14.60 3.37 -6.83
CA LEU A 189 -13.84 2.63 -5.79
C LEU A 189 -12.35 2.92 -5.84
N MET A 190 -11.81 3.23 -7.02
CA MET A 190 -10.39 3.53 -7.22
C MET A 190 -10.05 5.02 -7.07
N ASP A 191 -11.05 5.89 -6.89
CA ASP A 191 -10.85 7.32 -6.67
C ASP A 191 -10.34 7.57 -5.24
N GLN A 192 -9.06 7.90 -5.11
CA GLN A 192 -8.41 8.09 -3.81
C GLN A 192 -8.97 9.28 -3.03
N LYS A 193 -9.63 10.26 -3.68
CA LYS A 193 -10.29 11.37 -2.98
C LYS A 193 -11.63 10.95 -2.37
N ARG A 194 -12.16 9.80 -2.77
CA ARG A 194 -13.43 9.25 -2.26
C ARG A 194 -13.18 8.10 -1.31
N ILE A 195 -12.27 7.19 -1.67
CA ILE A 195 -11.92 6.01 -0.89
C ILE A 195 -10.41 5.81 -0.96
N GLY A 196 -9.74 5.96 0.19
CA GLY A 196 -8.30 5.78 0.29
C GLY A 196 -7.90 4.30 0.16
N GLY A 197 -6.85 4.03 -0.62
CA GLY A 197 -6.14 2.74 -0.56
C GLY A 197 -6.66 1.62 -1.47
N VAL A 198 -7.91 1.65 -1.92
CA VAL A 198 -8.40 0.64 -2.89
C VAL A 198 -7.81 0.91 -4.28
N GLY A 199 -7.26 -0.10 -4.95
CA GLY A 199 -6.76 0.00 -6.32
C GLY A 199 -7.39 -1.04 -7.24
N ASN A 200 -6.64 -1.43 -8.27
CA ASN A 200 -7.20 -2.20 -9.37
C ASN A 200 -7.46 -3.65 -8.98
N ILE A 201 -6.56 -4.28 -8.23
CA ILE A 201 -6.69 -5.69 -7.85
C ILE A 201 -7.90 -5.84 -6.95
N TYR A 202 -7.88 -5.16 -5.80
CA TYR A 202 -8.91 -5.30 -4.77
C TYR A 202 -10.28 -4.76 -5.23
N ALA A 203 -10.35 -3.77 -6.13
CA ALA A 203 -11.64 -3.34 -6.67
C ALA A 203 -12.29 -4.41 -7.57
N ASN A 204 -11.52 -5.12 -8.40
CA ASN A 204 -12.06 -6.20 -9.23
C ASN A 204 -12.59 -7.34 -8.35
N ASP A 205 -11.78 -7.78 -7.38
CA ASP A 205 -12.13 -8.90 -6.51
C ASP A 205 -13.29 -8.55 -5.56
N ALA A 206 -13.35 -7.33 -5.02
CA ALA A 206 -14.47 -6.89 -4.20
C ALA A 206 -15.80 -6.85 -4.98
N LEU A 207 -15.77 -6.37 -6.23
CA LEU A 207 -16.97 -6.32 -7.08
C LEU A 207 -17.43 -7.71 -7.49
N PHE A 208 -16.49 -8.62 -7.78
CA PHE A 208 -16.82 -10.02 -8.03
C PHE A 208 -17.41 -10.68 -6.79
N LEU A 209 -16.79 -10.49 -5.64
CA LEU A 209 -17.26 -11.03 -4.36
C LEU A 209 -18.69 -10.57 -4.06
N ALA A 210 -18.98 -9.28 -4.27
CA ALA A 210 -20.29 -8.67 -4.08
C ALA A 210 -21.32 -9.00 -5.16
N GLY A 211 -20.90 -9.57 -6.30
CA GLY A 211 -21.76 -9.89 -7.44
C GLY A 211 -22.26 -8.66 -8.20
N ILE A 212 -21.45 -7.60 -8.30
CA ILE A 212 -21.84 -6.31 -8.91
C ILE A 212 -21.05 -6.06 -10.18
N ASP A 213 -21.74 -5.70 -11.26
CA ASP A 213 -21.07 -5.35 -12.53
C ASP A 213 -20.22 -4.08 -12.36
N PRO A 214 -18.92 -4.10 -12.72
CA PRO A 214 -18.03 -2.94 -12.57
C PRO A 214 -18.46 -1.69 -13.36
N ARG A 215 -19.32 -1.84 -14.37
CA ARG A 215 -19.83 -0.79 -15.24
C ARG A 215 -21.04 -0.08 -14.66
N ARG A 216 -21.73 -0.64 -13.66
CA ARG A 216 -22.91 -0.02 -13.07
C ARG A 216 -22.59 1.35 -12.50
N GLN A 217 -23.55 2.26 -12.62
CA GLN A 217 -23.43 3.58 -11.99
C GLN A 217 -23.48 3.41 -10.46
N ALA A 218 -22.61 4.07 -9.72
CA ALA A 218 -22.57 3.98 -8.27
C ALA A 218 -23.92 4.30 -7.61
N LYS A 219 -24.65 5.30 -8.12
CA LYS A 219 -25.99 5.67 -7.64
C LYS A 219 -27.06 4.60 -7.88
N SER A 220 -26.82 3.63 -8.76
CA SER A 220 -27.78 2.56 -9.10
C SER A 220 -27.75 1.39 -8.13
N LEU A 221 -26.80 1.36 -7.19
CA LEU A 221 -26.71 0.28 -6.22
C LEU A 221 -27.80 0.44 -5.15
N SER A 222 -28.55 -0.64 -4.91
CA SER A 222 -29.48 -0.74 -3.81
C SER A 222 -28.76 -0.69 -2.45
N THR A 223 -29.52 -0.48 -1.37
CA THR A 223 -28.99 -0.52 0.00
C THR A 223 -28.31 -1.85 0.33
N ASN A 224 -28.88 -2.96 -0.15
CA ASN A 224 -28.33 -4.30 0.09
C ASN A 224 -27.06 -4.55 -0.73
N GLU A 225 -27.03 -4.15 -1.99
CA GLU A 225 -25.82 -4.21 -2.82
C GLU A 225 -24.70 -3.35 -2.24
N THR A 226 -25.03 -2.14 -1.78
CA THR A 226 -24.08 -1.24 -1.15
C THR A 226 -23.47 -1.85 0.12
N ARG A 227 -24.30 -2.48 0.97
CA ARG A 227 -23.82 -3.17 2.18
C ARG A 227 -22.91 -4.36 1.84
N ARG A 228 -23.31 -5.20 0.89
CA ARG A 228 -22.50 -6.33 0.44
C ARG A 228 -21.17 -5.86 -0.13
N LEU A 229 -21.17 -4.84 -0.99
CA LEU A 229 -19.95 -4.29 -1.57
C LEU A 229 -19.00 -3.72 -0.50
N TYR A 230 -19.54 -2.98 0.47
CA TYR A 230 -18.75 -2.49 1.60
C TYR A 230 -18.06 -3.63 2.36
N GLN A 231 -18.81 -4.69 2.69
CA GLN A 231 -18.26 -5.87 3.37
C GLN A 231 -17.22 -6.60 2.51
N SER A 232 -17.50 -6.77 1.22
CA SER A 232 -16.57 -7.40 0.27
C SER A 232 -15.26 -6.63 0.12
N ILE A 233 -15.29 -5.29 0.15
CA ILE A 233 -14.08 -4.45 0.13
C ILE A 233 -13.23 -4.74 1.37
N GLU A 234 -13.82 -4.70 2.57
CA GLU A 234 -13.08 -5.00 3.80
C GLU A 234 -12.52 -6.43 3.79
N GLU A 235 -13.31 -7.40 3.31
CA GLU A 235 -12.90 -8.80 3.22
C GLU A 235 -11.69 -9.00 2.31
N VAL A 236 -11.72 -8.52 1.07
CA VAL A 236 -10.59 -8.73 0.15
C VAL A 236 -9.33 -8.00 0.60
N LEU A 237 -9.46 -6.83 1.24
CA LEU A 237 -8.31 -6.10 1.77
C LEU A 237 -7.71 -6.79 3.00
N LYS A 238 -8.55 -7.34 3.89
CA LYS A 238 -8.09 -8.17 5.02
C LYS A 238 -7.37 -9.42 4.54
N GLN A 239 -7.88 -10.08 3.50
CA GLN A 239 -7.19 -11.22 2.89
C GLN A 239 -5.86 -10.77 2.25
N GLY A 240 -5.87 -9.64 1.55
CA GLY A 240 -4.65 -9.01 1.05
C GLY A 240 -3.60 -8.86 2.15
N LEU A 241 -3.98 -8.32 3.31
CA LEU A 241 -3.05 -8.12 4.42
C LEU A 241 -2.60 -9.45 5.03
N LYS A 242 -3.55 -10.39 5.22
CA LYS A 242 -3.29 -11.74 5.75
C LYS A 242 -2.24 -12.49 4.92
N TYR A 243 -2.32 -12.39 3.60
CA TYR A 243 -1.38 -13.03 2.67
C TYR A 243 -0.19 -12.13 2.30
N GLY A 244 0.04 -11.04 3.03
CA GLY A 244 1.20 -10.17 2.85
C GLY A 244 1.21 -9.39 1.53
N GLY A 245 0.06 -9.18 0.90
CA GLY A 245 -0.08 -8.47 -0.38
C GLY A 245 0.17 -9.35 -1.61
N SER A 246 0.15 -8.73 -2.78
CA SER A 246 0.33 -9.37 -4.08
C SER A 246 1.67 -9.04 -4.73
N SER A 247 2.45 -10.07 -5.06
CA SER A 247 3.78 -9.95 -5.67
C SER A 247 3.80 -10.28 -7.17
N GLU A 248 2.77 -9.89 -7.93
CA GLU A 248 2.70 -10.19 -9.37
C GLU A 248 3.83 -9.57 -10.21
N PHE A 249 4.38 -8.44 -9.76
CA PHE A 249 5.44 -7.73 -10.47
C PHE A 249 6.67 -7.60 -9.58
N THR A 250 6.83 -6.47 -8.89
CA THR A 250 8.06 -6.14 -8.15
C THR A 250 7.81 -5.89 -6.67
N TYR A 251 6.59 -6.13 -6.19
CA TYR A 251 6.27 -5.89 -4.78
C TYR A 251 6.97 -6.92 -3.88
N VAL A 252 7.52 -6.43 -2.78
CA VAL A 252 8.03 -7.20 -1.63
C VAL A 252 7.74 -6.43 -0.35
N ASN A 253 7.69 -7.11 0.79
CA ASN A 253 7.52 -6.50 2.10
C ASN A 253 8.81 -5.79 2.58
N ALA A 254 8.78 -5.26 3.81
CA ALA A 254 9.92 -4.58 4.43
C ALA A 254 11.16 -5.46 4.62
N LEU A 255 11.04 -6.79 4.57
CA LEU A 255 12.14 -7.75 4.66
C LEU A 255 12.57 -8.29 3.29
N GLY A 256 11.98 -7.77 2.20
CA GLY A 256 12.26 -8.23 0.84
C GLY A 256 11.57 -9.55 0.45
N GLU A 257 10.62 -10.03 1.25
CA GLU A 257 9.85 -11.26 1.01
C GLU A 257 8.63 -10.97 0.13
N THR A 258 8.18 -11.98 -0.64
CA THR A 258 6.97 -11.87 -1.47
C THR A 258 5.69 -12.12 -0.67
N GLY A 259 4.67 -11.30 -0.88
CA GLY A 259 3.29 -11.65 -0.57
C GLY A 259 2.72 -12.72 -1.51
N GLU A 260 1.63 -13.35 -1.09
CA GLU A 260 0.99 -14.51 -1.73
C GLU A 260 -0.43 -14.27 -2.24
N TYR A 261 -0.99 -13.07 -2.07
CA TYR A 261 -2.39 -12.80 -2.41
C TYR A 261 -2.76 -13.08 -3.88
N GLN A 262 -1.80 -13.03 -4.81
CA GLN A 262 -2.00 -13.43 -6.21
C GLN A 262 -2.49 -14.87 -6.40
N LYS A 263 -2.22 -15.76 -5.44
CA LYS A 263 -2.74 -17.14 -5.43
C LYS A 263 -4.21 -17.20 -4.99
N HIS A 264 -4.74 -16.11 -4.45
CA HIS A 264 -6.07 -15.98 -3.86
C HIS A 264 -6.97 -14.97 -4.60
N PHE A 265 -6.54 -14.50 -5.78
CA PHE A 265 -7.38 -13.66 -6.61
C PHE A 265 -8.70 -14.34 -6.95
N LEU A 266 -9.78 -13.55 -6.94
CA LEU A 266 -11.12 -14.06 -7.24
C LEU A 266 -11.45 -13.93 -8.72
N VAL A 267 -11.08 -12.80 -9.34
CA VAL A 267 -11.35 -12.54 -10.75
C VAL A 267 -10.22 -11.80 -11.46
N TYR A 268 -9.37 -11.07 -10.72
CA TYR A 268 -8.27 -10.32 -11.31
C TYR A 268 -7.29 -11.24 -12.07
N GLY A 269 -6.90 -10.84 -13.28
CA GLY A 269 -5.96 -11.62 -14.11
C GLY A 269 -6.55 -12.90 -14.72
N PHE A 270 -7.84 -13.19 -14.51
CA PHE A 270 -8.46 -14.44 -14.97
C PHE A 270 -9.13 -14.32 -16.35
N TYR A 271 -8.68 -13.41 -17.22
CA TYR A 271 -9.25 -13.26 -18.56
C TYR A 271 -9.30 -14.60 -19.32
N LYS A 272 -10.47 -14.92 -19.89
CA LYS A 272 -10.80 -16.18 -20.58
C LYS A 272 -10.76 -17.45 -19.72
N LYS A 273 -10.41 -17.37 -18.42
CA LYS A 273 -10.48 -18.50 -17.50
C LYS A 273 -11.94 -18.74 -17.03
N PRO A 274 -12.29 -19.97 -16.64
CA PRO A 274 -13.60 -20.26 -16.07
C PRO A 274 -13.77 -19.55 -14.72
N CYS A 275 -14.95 -18.99 -14.51
CA CYS A 275 -15.36 -18.37 -13.25
C CYS A 275 -15.49 -19.43 -12.15
N SER A 276 -14.88 -19.19 -10.99
CA SER A 276 -14.92 -20.11 -9.84
C SER A 276 -16.32 -20.35 -9.26
N ARG A 277 -17.30 -19.50 -9.58
CA ARG A 277 -18.69 -19.62 -9.09
C ARG A 277 -19.63 -20.34 -10.06
N CYS A 278 -19.51 -20.08 -11.36
CA CYS A 278 -20.50 -20.56 -12.35
C CYS A 278 -19.88 -21.30 -13.55
N GLY A 279 -18.55 -21.41 -13.63
CA GLY A 279 -17.86 -22.01 -14.78
C GLY A 279 -17.83 -21.15 -16.05
N GLY A 280 -18.69 -20.12 -16.16
CA GLY A 280 -18.72 -19.20 -17.31
C GLY A 280 -17.40 -18.42 -17.49
N LYS A 281 -17.15 -17.87 -18.69
CA LYS A 281 -15.88 -17.20 -18.99
C LYS A 281 -15.77 -15.82 -18.33
N VAL A 282 -14.66 -15.56 -17.66
CA VAL A 282 -14.31 -14.21 -17.17
C VAL A 282 -13.92 -13.33 -18.35
N LEU A 283 -14.55 -12.16 -18.44
CA LEU A 283 -14.32 -11.17 -19.49
C LEU A 283 -13.40 -10.07 -18.98
N THR A 284 -12.81 -9.33 -19.92
CA THR A 284 -12.03 -8.12 -19.61
C THR A 284 -12.50 -6.93 -20.42
N ILE A 285 -12.50 -5.75 -19.79
CA ILE A 285 -12.76 -4.46 -20.41
C ILE A 285 -11.80 -3.41 -19.84
N LYS A 286 -11.71 -2.25 -20.51
CA LYS A 286 -11.00 -1.08 -19.98
C LYS A 286 -12.00 -0.10 -19.37
N LEU A 287 -11.90 0.16 -18.07
CA LEU A 287 -12.69 1.18 -17.37
C LEU A 287 -11.78 2.16 -16.64
N GLY A 288 -11.97 3.46 -16.85
CA GLY A 288 -11.11 4.50 -16.26
C GLY A 288 -9.63 4.33 -16.61
N GLY A 289 -9.34 3.81 -17.81
CA GLY A 289 -7.96 3.53 -18.24
C GLY A 289 -7.33 2.25 -17.64
N ARG A 290 -8.06 1.46 -16.85
CA ARG A 290 -7.56 0.28 -16.15
C ARG A 290 -8.23 -1.01 -16.63
N GLY A 291 -7.43 -2.08 -16.75
CA GLY A 291 -7.93 -3.42 -17.01
C GLY A 291 -8.90 -3.86 -15.93
N THR A 292 -10.07 -4.34 -16.34
CA THR A 292 -11.19 -4.73 -15.47
C THR A 292 -11.57 -6.15 -15.82
N PHE A 293 -11.64 -7.03 -14.83
CA PHE A 293 -11.96 -8.43 -14.98
C PHE A 293 -13.27 -8.69 -14.23
N PHE A 294 -14.22 -9.37 -14.88
CA PHE A 294 -15.52 -9.64 -14.28
C PHE A 294 -16.17 -10.87 -14.92
N CYS A 295 -17.06 -11.52 -14.18
CA CYS A 295 -17.90 -12.60 -14.69
C CYS A 295 -19.27 -12.03 -15.11
N PRO A 296 -19.66 -12.08 -16.39
CA PRO A 296 -20.93 -11.52 -16.86
C PRO A 296 -22.17 -12.28 -16.35
N HIS A 297 -22.01 -13.49 -15.81
CA HIS A 297 -23.10 -14.28 -15.24
C HIS A 297 -23.27 -14.07 -13.73
N CYS A 298 -22.19 -13.76 -13.02
CA CYS A 298 -22.22 -13.60 -11.56
C CYS A 298 -22.31 -12.15 -11.09
N GLN A 299 -22.12 -11.19 -12.00
CA GLN A 299 -22.06 -9.77 -11.69
C GLN A 299 -23.09 -9.02 -12.53
N ASN A 300 -24.09 -8.44 -11.86
CA ASN A 300 -25.21 -7.75 -12.47
C ASN A 300 -25.23 -6.26 -12.15
#